data_AF-A0A139A9P9-F1
#
_entry.id   AF-A0A139A9P9-F1
#
_cell.length_a   1.000
_cell.length_b   1.000
_cell.length_c   1.000
_cell.angle_alpha   90.00
_cell.angle_beta   90.00
_cell.angle_gamma   90.00
#
_symmetry.space_group_name_H-M   'P 1'
#
loop_
_entity.id
_entity.type
_entity.pdbx_description
1 polymer ?
#
loop_
_entity_poly.entity_id
_entity_poly.type
_entity_poly.pdbx_seq_one_letter_code
_entity_poly.pdbx_strand_id
1 'polypeptide(L)'
;MPNNKVKSLGHLLKPKKKANQKSDGSAQPSVSSSHPLSRKQNQLRRATLRQDRLHTVRHDTDARRSGLVDKILWFKFACPLVAKEAEDFERLRAIGRESNSTQPSGAEMEMDREEADSEKKERTKNTSSVDNVTESQTTFSKADFHELVDSYLRRNDDEIAEHEAKSSGLHRTGSKSKRLDAIEAMRKREFSEYEGIGGLEVPDLLDAKNRSILARWNGDFNSIGRIKMTRLRSA
;
A
#
# COMPACT_ATOMS: atom_id res chain seq x y z
N MET A 1 -13.00 52.37 21.59
CA MET A 1 -12.32 52.71 22.86
C MET A 1 -13.39 53.11 23.87
N PRO A 2 -13.32 52.82 25.18
CA PRO A 2 -12.56 51.81 25.96
C PRO A 2 -13.58 50.79 26.60
N ASN A 3 -13.30 49.81 27.47
CA ASN A 3 -12.38 49.81 28.59
C ASN A 3 -12.05 48.40 29.10
N ASN A 4 -10.77 48.26 29.42
CA ASN A 4 -10.07 47.15 30.03
C ASN A 4 -10.30 47.19 31.54
N LYS A 5 -10.54 46.05 32.20
CA LYS A 5 -10.33 45.92 33.66
C LYS A 5 -9.81 44.51 33.99
N VAL A 6 -8.50 44.40 33.91
CA VAL A 6 -7.70 43.46 34.68
C VAL A 6 -7.96 43.64 36.18
N LYS A 7 -8.16 42.54 36.90
CA LYS A 7 -7.86 42.45 38.34
C LYS A 7 -7.23 41.10 38.64
N SER A 8 -5.91 41.15 38.75
CA SER A 8 -5.09 40.22 39.52
C SER A 8 -5.51 40.21 40.99
N LEU A 9 -5.38 39.08 41.66
CA LEU A 9 -4.62 38.95 42.92
C LEU A 9 -4.69 37.50 43.40
N GLY A 10 -3.52 36.86 43.42
CA GLY A 10 -3.34 35.58 44.09
C GLY A 10 -3.45 35.72 45.60
N HIS A 11 -3.95 34.66 46.24
CA HIS A 11 -3.70 34.45 47.66
C HIS A 11 -3.58 32.94 47.96
N LEU A 12 -2.34 32.58 48.30
CA LEU A 12 -1.94 31.73 49.42
C LEU A 12 -2.08 30.21 49.31
N LEU A 13 -0.92 29.58 49.16
CA LEU A 13 -0.63 28.20 49.51
C LEU A 13 -1.03 27.89 50.97
N LYS A 14 -1.61 26.70 51.19
CA LYS A 14 -1.26 25.85 52.35
C LYS A 14 -1.11 24.38 51.91
N PRO A 15 -0.09 23.64 52.38
CA PRO A 15 0.22 22.30 51.89
C PRO A 15 -0.21 21.14 52.81
N LYS A 16 -0.24 19.95 52.20
CA LYS A 16 -0.10 18.55 52.71
C LYS A 16 -1.30 17.85 53.36
N LYS A 17 -1.61 16.65 52.83
CA LYS A 17 -1.31 15.35 53.48
C LYS A 17 -0.93 14.28 52.43
N LYS A 18 0.10 13.48 52.73
CA LYS A 18 0.53 12.26 52.01
C LYS A 18 -0.17 11.01 52.58
N ALA A 19 -0.06 9.91 51.83
CA ALA A 19 -0.50 8.52 52.05
C ALA A 19 -1.87 8.21 51.39
N ASN A 20 -1.98 7.24 50.48
CA ASN A 20 -1.57 5.84 50.66
C ASN A 20 -1.27 5.16 49.30
N GLN A 21 -0.21 4.35 49.23
CA GLN A 21 0.02 3.38 48.15
C GLN A 21 -0.87 2.16 48.40
N LYS A 22 -1.73 1.77 47.45
CA LYS A 22 -2.26 0.40 47.34
C LYS A 22 -2.53 0.00 45.88
N SER A 23 -1.79 -1.04 45.49
CA SER A 23 -2.08 -2.17 44.58
C SER A 23 -2.51 -1.94 43.14
N ASP A 24 -1.64 -2.43 42.24
CA ASP A 24 -1.89 -2.80 40.87
C ASP A 24 -3.07 -3.77 40.72
N GLY A 25 -3.96 -3.41 39.80
CA GLY A 25 -5.19 -4.11 39.48
C GLY A 25 -6.10 -3.10 38.81
N SER A 26 -5.96 -2.91 37.50
CA SER A 26 -6.71 -1.93 36.71
C SER A 26 -8.19 -2.32 36.64
N ALA A 27 -8.91 -2.06 37.72
CA ALA A 27 -10.36 -2.04 37.76
C ALA A 27 -10.83 -0.84 36.93
N GLN A 28 -11.75 -1.11 36.00
CA GLN A 28 -12.54 -0.08 35.33
C GLN A 28 -13.09 0.90 36.39
N PRO A 29 -13.02 2.23 36.17
CA PRO A 29 -13.49 3.19 37.14
C PRO A 29 -14.97 2.91 37.40
N SER A 30 -15.29 2.60 38.67
CA SER A 30 -16.66 2.40 39.15
C SER A 30 -17.51 3.55 38.61
N VAL A 31 -18.55 3.22 37.84
CA VAL A 31 -19.50 4.15 37.25
C VAL A 31 -19.81 5.27 38.23
N SER A 32 -19.26 6.46 37.99
CA SER A 32 -19.62 7.63 38.78
C SER A 32 -21.11 7.83 38.58
N SER A 33 -21.90 7.52 39.60
CA SER A 33 -23.36 7.64 39.66
C SER A 33 -23.81 8.98 39.08
N SER A 34 -24.05 8.98 37.77
CA SER A 34 -24.46 10.14 37.00
C SER A 34 -25.72 9.70 36.30
N HIS A 35 -26.84 10.30 36.68
CA HIS A 35 -28.17 9.99 36.16
C HIS A 35 -28.16 9.96 34.62
N PRO A 36 -28.86 9.03 33.95
CA PRO A 36 -28.82 8.84 32.48
C PRO A 36 -29.10 10.10 31.66
N LEU A 37 -29.88 11.04 32.19
CA LEU A 37 -30.20 12.33 31.56
C LEU A 37 -29.24 13.47 31.95
N SER A 38 -28.22 13.20 32.78
CA SER A 38 -27.26 14.20 33.23
C SER A 38 -26.48 14.78 32.05
N ARG A 39 -26.11 16.06 32.16
CA ARG A 39 -25.22 16.74 31.20
C ARG A 39 -23.95 15.93 30.91
N LYS A 40 -23.35 15.32 31.94
CA LYS A 40 -22.17 14.46 31.80
C LYS A 40 -22.47 13.20 30.99
N GLN A 41 -23.60 12.54 31.24
CA GLN A 41 -24.03 11.35 30.47
C GLN A 41 -24.34 11.70 29.01
N ASN A 42 -25.03 12.81 28.76
CA ASN A 42 -25.30 13.29 27.41
C ASN A 42 -24.01 13.68 26.66
N GLN A 43 -23.01 14.23 27.35
CA GLN A 43 -21.70 14.51 26.76
C GLN A 43 -20.95 13.23 26.39
N LEU A 44 -20.94 12.22 27.28
CA LEU A 44 -20.37 10.91 26.99
C LEU A 44 -21.07 10.24 25.80
N ARG A 45 -22.41 10.22 25.80
CA ARG A 45 -23.21 9.67 24.69
C ARG A 45 -22.91 10.35 23.35
N ARG A 46 -22.71 11.67 23.34
CA ARG A 46 -22.31 12.40 22.12
C ARG A 46 -20.88 12.03 21.70
N ALA A 47 -19.98 11.86 22.66
CA ALA A 47 -18.60 11.46 22.39
C ALA A 47 -18.53 10.05 21.79
N THR A 48 -19.29 9.08 22.34
CA THR A 48 -19.36 7.72 21.81
C THR A 48 -19.96 7.70 20.40
N LEU A 49 -21.10 8.36 20.18
CA LEU A 49 -21.70 8.47 18.84
C LEU A 49 -20.77 9.12 17.81
N ARG A 50 -19.96 10.10 18.25
CA ARG A 50 -18.92 10.69 17.40
C ARG A 50 -17.81 9.69 17.10
N GLN A 51 -17.34 8.94 18.10
CA GLN A 51 -16.35 7.89 17.89
C GLN A 51 -16.86 6.82 16.91
N ASP A 52 -18.11 6.39 17.06
CA ASP A 52 -18.74 5.42 16.15
C ASP A 52 -18.76 5.96 14.71
N ARG A 53 -19.19 7.22 14.52
CA ARG A 53 -19.18 7.86 13.20
C ARG A 53 -17.77 7.99 12.61
N LEU A 54 -16.78 8.34 13.43
CA LEU A 54 -15.40 8.44 12.96
C LEU A 54 -14.84 7.06 12.59
N HIS A 55 -15.20 6.03 13.35
CA HIS A 55 -14.80 4.66 13.08
C HIS A 55 -15.43 4.14 11.78
N THR A 56 -16.73 4.39 11.55
CA THR A 56 -17.40 4.00 10.29
C THR A 56 -16.79 4.72 9.09
N VAL A 57 -16.59 6.04 9.17
CA VAL A 57 -15.95 6.80 8.08
C VAL A 57 -14.54 6.28 7.79
N ARG A 58 -13.74 6.00 8.84
CA ARG A 58 -12.40 5.44 8.68
C ARG A 58 -12.44 4.06 8.01
N HIS A 59 -13.32 3.18 8.49
CA HIS A 59 -13.51 1.86 7.90
C HIS A 59 -13.90 1.95 6.42
N ASP A 60 -14.85 2.82 6.05
CA ASP A 60 -15.28 3.02 4.66
C ASP A 60 -14.18 3.62 3.78
N THR A 61 -13.33 4.50 4.33
CA THR A 61 -12.15 4.98 3.61
C THR A 61 -11.12 3.87 3.43
N ASP A 62 -10.82 3.10 4.47
CA ASP A 62 -9.79 2.06 4.43
C ASP A 62 -10.23 0.88 3.56
N ALA A 63 -11.53 0.53 3.53
CA ALA A 63 -12.08 -0.49 2.63
C ALA A 63 -11.92 -0.10 1.15
N ARG A 64 -12.20 1.17 0.80
CA ARG A 64 -11.96 1.68 -0.56
C ARG A 64 -10.48 1.69 -0.94
N ARG A 65 -9.61 2.03 0.02
CA ARG A 65 -8.16 1.97 -0.16
C ARG A 65 -7.69 0.55 -0.43
N SER A 66 -8.20 -0.42 0.33
CA SER A 66 -7.88 -1.84 0.16
C SER A 66 -8.23 -2.33 -1.24
N GLY A 67 -9.46 -2.11 -1.70
CA GLY A 67 -9.89 -2.67 -3.00
C GLY A 67 -9.06 -2.18 -4.19
N LEU A 68 -8.64 -0.91 -4.19
CA LEU A 68 -7.75 -0.39 -5.23
C LEU A 68 -6.34 -0.96 -5.11
N VAL A 69 -5.81 -1.07 -3.89
CA VAL A 69 -4.48 -1.66 -3.63
C VAL A 69 -4.45 -3.12 -4.07
N ASP A 70 -5.46 -3.90 -3.69
CA ASP A 70 -5.59 -5.31 -4.02
C ASP A 70 -5.68 -5.52 -5.53
N LYS A 71 -6.42 -4.66 -6.25
CA LYS A 71 -6.48 -4.66 -7.71
C LYS A 71 -5.10 -4.44 -8.34
N ILE A 72 -4.38 -3.40 -7.91
CA ILE A 72 -3.06 -3.08 -8.46
C ILE A 72 -2.04 -4.17 -8.12
N LEU A 73 -2.08 -4.72 -6.91
CA LEU A 73 -1.24 -5.85 -6.50
C LEU A 73 -1.52 -7.08 -7.36
N TRP A 74 -2.79 -7.38 -7.66
CA TRP A 74 -3.12 -8.46 -8.58
C TRP A 74 -2.43 -8.27 -9.93
N PHE A 75 -2.54 -7.09 -10.55
CA PHE A 75 -1.88 -6.82 -11.84
C PHE A 75 -0.35 -6.86 -11.75
N LYS A 76 0.22 -6.43 -10.63
CA LYS A 76 1.67 -6.52 -10.38
C LYS A 76 2.15 -7.97 -10.43
N PHE A 77 1.45 -8.89 -9.77
CA PHE A 77 1.87 -10.29 -9.68
C PHE A 77 1.44 -11.12 -10.90
N ALA A 78 0.32 -10.78 -11.52
CA ALA A 78 -0.19 -11.49 -12.70
C ALA A 78 0.55 -11.11 -13.98
N CYS A 79 1.18 -9.93 -14.05
CA CYS A 79 1.95 -9.52 -15.22
C CYS A 79 3.38 -10.09 -15.19
N PRO A 80 3.75 -11.00 -16.11
CA PRO A 80 5.07 -11.64 -16.11
C PRO A 80 6.21 -10.66 -16.40
N LEU A 81 5.94 -9.55 -17.10
CA LEU A 81 6.94 -8.51 -17.36
C LEU A 81 7.28 -7.69 -16.12
N VAL A 82 6.27 -7.37 -15.31
CA VAL A 82 6.47 -6.68 -14.04
C VAL A 82 7.23 -7.56 -13.06
N ALA A 83 6.97 -8.88 -13.08
CA ALA A 83 7.73 -9.85 -12.29
C ALA A 83 9.20 -9.92 -12.70
N LYS A 84 9.50 -10.00 -14.01
CA LYS A 84 10.88 -9.96 -14.53
C LYS A 84 11.60 -8.67 -14.16
N GLU A 85 10.97 -7.51 -14.38
CA GLU A 85 11.55 -6.22 -13.99
C GLU A 85 11.84 -6.17 -12.48
N ALA A 86 10.96 -6.70 -11.64
CA ALA A 86 11.18 -6.78 -10.20
C ALA A 86 12.37 -7.67 -9.81
N GLU A 87 12.51 -8.83 -10.46
CA GLU A 87 13.66 -9.74 -10.25
C GLU A 87 14.98 -9.10 -10.68
N ASP A 88 15.00 -8.45 -11.85
CA ASP A 88 16.20 -7.79 -12.36
C ASP A 88 16.65 -6.65 -11.44
N PHE A 89 15.71 -5.90 -10.87
CA PHE A 89 16.04 -4.91 -9.84
C PHE A 89 16.63 -5.52 -8.57
N GLU A 90 16.08 -6.63 -8.07
CA GLU A 90 16.62 -7.28 -6.87
C GLU A 90 18.02 -7.88 -7.14
N ARG A 91 18.25 -8.42 -8.35
CA ARG A 91 19.59 -8.85 -8.81
C ARG A 91 20.57 -7.69 -8.82
N LEU A 92 20.20 -6.54 -9.39
CA LEU A 92 21.06 -5.34 -9.39
C LEU A 92 21.35 -4.82 -7.98
N ARG A 93 20.36 -4.87 -7.08
CA ARG A 93 20.55 -4.50 -5.67
C ARG A 93 21.49 -5.44 -4.95
N ALA A 94 21.44 -6.73 -5.24
CA ALA A 94 22.34 -7.73 -4.66
C ALA A 94 23.80 -7.47 -5.09
N ILE A 95 24.03 -7.21 -6.38
CA ILE A 95 25.36 -6.91 -6.92
C ILE A 95 25.98 -5.67 -6.25
N GLY A 96 25.21 -4.58 -6.10
CA GLY A 96 25.71 -3.36 -5.47
C GLY A 96 26.04 -3.50 -3.97
N ARG A 97 25.57 -4.57 -3.31
CA ARG A 97 25.86 -4.87 -1.90
C ARG A 97 27.18 -5.62 -1.72
N GLU A 98 27.61 -6.37 -2.73
CA GLU A 98 28.86 -7.15 -2.70
C GLU A 98 30.09 -6.26 -2.93
N SER A 99 29.98 -5.21 -3.76
CA SER A 99 31.08 -4.25 -3.99
C SER A 99 31.43 -3.37 -2.77
N ASN A 100 30.59 -3.35 -1.73
CA ASN A 100 30.78 -2.52 -0.53
C ASN A 100 31.11 -3.33 0.74
N SER A 101 31.28 -4.66 0.65
CA SER A 101 31.65 -5.51 1.79
C SER A 101 33.13 -5.92 1.82
N THR A 102 33.93 -5.53 0.81
CA THR A 102 35.38 -5.69 0.89
C THR A 102 35.94 -4.61 1.82
N GLN A 103 35.96 -4.92 3.11
CA GLN A 103 36.80 -4.19 4.04
C GLN A 103 38.25 -4.23 3.54
N PRO A 104 38.96 -3.10 3.44
CA PRO A 104 40.40 -3.15 3.29
C PRO A 104 40.96 -3.72 4.60
N SER A 105 41.26 -5.02 4.59
CA SER A 105 42.03 -5.68 5.62
C SER A 105 43.40 -5.03 5.66
N GLY A 106 43.69 -4.32 6.75
CA GLY A 106 44.94 -3.62 6.97
C GLY A 106 46.13 -4.58 7.02
N ALA A 107 46.88 -4.59 5.93
CA ALA A 107 48.32 -4.84 5.80
C ALA A 107 48.61 -4.34 4.38
N GLU A 108 49.32 -3.24 4.15
CA GLU A 108 50.79 -3.20 4.21
C GLU A 108 51.31 -1.76 4.47
N MET A 109 52.23 -1.71 5.43
CA MET A 109 53.33 -0.75 5.59
C MET A 109 54.32 -1.06 4.44
N GLU A 110 54.90 -0.13 3.66
CA GLU A 110 55.95 0.84 4.02
C GLU A 110 56.37 1.61 2.75
N MET A 111 56.81 2.87 2.92
CA MET A 111 57.79 3.68 2.13
C MET A 111 57.91 3.48 0.60
N ASP A 112 57.80 4.50 -0.25
CA ASP A 112 58.75 5.62 -0.31
C ASP A 112 58.13 6.91 -0.86
N ARG A 113 58.66 8.03 -0.35
CA ARG A 113 58.34 9.40 -0.76
C ARG A 113 59.40 9.82 -1.76
N GLU A 114 59.06 9.86 -3.05
CA GLU A 114 59.84 10.61 -4.03
C GLU A 114 58.93 11.32 -5.04
N GLU A 115 59.42 12.48 -5.42
CA GLU A 115 58.76 13.63 -6.02
C GLU A 115 58.82 13.54 -7.54
N ALA A 116 57.69 13.72 -8.24
CA ALA A 116 57.72 14.12 -9.65
C ALA A 116 56.42 14.85 -10.03
N ASP A 117 56.62 16.12 -10.35
CA ASP A 117 55.72 17.01 -11.07
C ASP A 117 55.50 16.50 -12.51
N SER A 118 54.49 17.07 -13.19
CA SER A 118 54.14 16.93 -14.62
C SER A 118 53.46 15.62 -15.09
N GLU A 119 52.17 15.69 -15.41
CA GLU A 119 51.71 15.70 -16.81
C GLU A 119 50.17 15.69 -16.90
N LYS A 120 49.66 16.80 -17.41
CA LYS A 120 48.30 16.89 -17.95
C LYS A 120 48.31 16.18 -19.32
N LYS A 121 47.37 15.26 -19.49
CA LYS A 121 46.58 15.04 -20.71
C LYS A 121 47.18 14.11 -21.79
N GLU A 122 46.93 12.81 -21.63
CA GLU A 122 46.71 11.87 -22.73
C GLU A 122 45.51 10.97 -22.36
N ARG A 123 44.31 11.19 -22.90
CA ARG A 123 43.79 10.59 -24.14
C ARG A 123 44.10 9.09 -24.30
N THR A 124 43.37 8.25 -23.56
CA THR A 124 42.99 6.93 -24.07
C THR A 124 41.57 7.01 -24.63
N LYS A 125 41.49 7.12 -25.96
CA LYS A 125 40.41 6.50 -26.72
C LYS A 125 40.69 5.00 -26.74
N ASN A 126 39.61 4.24 -26.95
CA ASN A 126 39.55 2.83 -27.32
C ASN A 126 39.33 1.90 -26.11
N THR A 127 38.47 0.90 -26.18
CA THR A 127 37.53 0.41 -27.20
C THR A 127 36.88 -0.84 -26.59
N SER A 128 35.87 -1.36 -27.27
CA SER A 128 35.21 -2.66 -27.09
C SER A 128 34.20 -2.69 -25.94
N SER A 129 32.93 -2.49 -26.28
CA SER A 129 32.10 -3.59 -26.82
C SER A 129 31.95 -4.66 -25.74
N VAL A 130 31.05 -4.38 -24.79
CA VAL A 130 30.44 -5.42 -24.00
C VAL A 130 29.01 -5.47 -24.49
N ASP A 131 28.81 -6.35 -25.47
CA ASP A 131 27.61 -7.17 -25.66
C ASP A 131 26.30 -6.42 -25.38
N ASN A 132 25.62 -5.85 -26.37
CA ASN A 132 24.73 -6.58 -27.27
C ASN A 132 24.28 -7.96 -26.77
N VAL A 133 23.98 -8.08 -25.47
CA VAL A 133 23.04 -9.08 -24.98
C VAL A 133 21.71 -8.66 -25.57
N THR A 134 21.22 -9.51 -26.45
CA THR A 134 19.87 -9.54 -27.01
C THR A 134 18.83 -9.23 -25.95
N GLU A 135 18.60 -7.95 -25.73
CA GLU A 135 17.48 -7.43 -24.99
C GLU A 135 16.31 -7.53 -25.95
N SER A 136 15.81 -8.76 -26.07
CA SER A 136 14.50 -9.05 -26.63
C SER A 136 13.56 -8.13 -25.89
N GLN A 137 13.27 -6.97 -26.49
CA GLN A 137 12.21 -6.10 -26.06
C GLN A 137 10.99 -7.00 -26.05
N THR A 138 10.62 -7.48 -24.87
CA THR A 138 9.37 -8.17 -24.64
C THR A 138 8.33 -7.07 -24.74
N THR A 139 8.01 -6.69 -25.97
CA THR A 139 7.05 -5.65 -26.29
C THR A 139 5.71 -6.16 -25.76
N PHE A 140 5.30 -5.67 -24.60
CA PHE A 140 3.99 -5.97 -24.05
C PHE A 140 2.95 -5.45 -25.03
N SER A 141 2.26 -6.37 -25.70
CA SER A 141 1.27 -5.98 -26.69
C SER A 141 0.01 -5.49 -25.98
N LYS A 142 -0.78 -4.69 -26.70
CA LYS A 142 -2.14 -4.38 -26.28
C LYS A 142 -3.00 -5.66 -26.17
N ALA A 143 -2.74 -6.66 -27.01
CA ALA A 143 -3.42 -7.95 -26.96
C ALA A 143 -3.15 -8.69 -25.63
N ASP A 144 -1.88 -8.80 -25.24
CA ASP A 144 -1.46 -9.39 -23.96
C ASP A 144 -2.08 -8.63 -22.78
N PHE A 145 -2.25 -7.32 -22.91
CA PHE A 145 -2.92 -6.53 -21.88
C PHE A 145 -4.40 -6.89 -21.74
N HIS A 146 -5.11 -7.10 -22.86
CA HIS A 146 -6.49 -7.58 -22.84
C HIS A 146 -6.60 -8.99 -22.27
N GLU A 147 -5.70 -9.90 -22.62
CA GLU A 147 -5.66 -11.26 -22.04
C GLU A 147 -5.47 -11.23 -20.51
N LEU A 148 -4.59 -10.34 -20.03
CA LEU A 148 -4.38 -10.16 -18.60
C LEU A 148 -5.62 -9.60 -17.90
N VAL A 149 -6.34 -8.67 -18.54
CA VAL A 149 -7.60 -8.14 -18.00
C VAL A 149 -8.70 -9.21 -18.01
N ASP A 150 -8.75 -10.06 -19.03
CA ASP A 150 -9.66 -11.19 -19.07
C ASP A 150 -9.41 -12.18 -17.92
N SER A 151 -8.13 -12.47 -17.63
CA SER A 151 -7.74 -13.26 -16.45
C SER A 151 -8.19 -12.59 -15.14
N TYR A 152 -8.08 -11.26 -15.03
CA TYR A 152 -8.56 -10.50 -13.87
C TYR A 152 -10.08 -10.63 -13.68
N LEU A 153 -10.85 -10.52 -14.76
CA LEU A 153 -12.31 -10.60 -14.73
C LEU A 153 -12.80 -12.01 -14.35
N ARG A 154 -12.03 -13.04 -14.73
CA ARG A 154 -12.34 -14.46 -14.45
C ARG A 154 -11.72 -14.97 -13.14
N ARG A 155 -11.03 -14.13 -12.37
CA ARG A 155 -10.28 -14.55 -11.16
C ARG A 155 -11.13 -15.27 -10.09
N ASN A 156 -12.44 -15.06 -10.08
CA ASN A 156 -13.36 -15.65 -9.11
C ASN A 156 -14.23 -16.77 -9.72
N ASP A 157 -14.02 -17.14 -10.98
CA ASP A 157 -14.88 -18.10 -11.67
C ASP A 157 -14.83 -19.47 -11.00
N ASP A 158 -13.66 -19.90 -10.55
CA ASP A 158 -13.48 -21.16 -9.81
C ASP A 158 -14.21 -21.15 -8.46
N GLU A 159 -14.15 -20.04 -7.72
CA GLU A 159 -14.85 -19.89 -6.43
C GLU A 159 -16.37 -19.90 -6.62
N ILE A 160 -16.87 -19.22 -7.66
CA ILE A 160 -18.29 -19.24 -8.03
C ILE A 160 -18.73 -20.66 -8.37
N ALA A 161 -17.98 -21.35 -9.23
CA ALA A 161 -18.28 -22.73 -9.64
C ALA A 161 -18.30 -23.71 -8.46
N GLU A 162 -17.35 -23.58 -7.53
CA GLU A 162 -17.31 -24.41 -6.33
C GLU A 162 -18.55 -24.19 -5.44
N HIS A 163 -18.96 -22.94 -5.25
CA HIS A 163 -20.16 -22.62 -4.47
C HIS A 163 -21.46 -23.07 -5.17
N GLU A 164 -21.54 -22.96 -6.49
CA GLU A 164 -22.67 -23.46 -7.29
C GLU A 164 -22.77 -24.99 -7.18
N ALA A 165 -21.64 -25.70 -7.30
CA ALA A 165 -21.58 -27.16 -7.14
C ALA A 165 -21.98 -27.61 -5.73
N LYS A 166 -21.55 -26.87 -4.69
CA LYS A 166 -21.96 -27.14 -3.29
C LYS A 166 -23.46 -26.92 -3.08
N SER A 167 -24.08 -25.99 -3.83
CA SER A 167 -25.50 -25.66 -3.74
C SER A 167 -26.41 -26.58 -4.56
N SER A 168 -25.92 -27.19 -5.65
CA SER A 168 -26.72 -28.02 -6.56
C SER A 168 -26.93 -29.47 -6.09
N GLY A 169 -26.33 -29.87 -4.95
CA GLY A 169 -26.56 -31.17 -4.33
C GLY A 169 -28.03 -31.44 -3.97
N LEU A 170 -28.47 -32.69 -4.15
CA LEU A 170 -29.85 -33.23 -4.18
C LEU A 170 -30.82 -32.80 -3.05
N HIS A 171 -30.36 -32.17 -1.98
CA HIS A 171 -31.17 -31.73 -0.84
C HIS A 171 -30.74 -30.37 -0.26
N ARG A 172 -30.58 -29.34 -1.09
CA ARG A 172 -30.47 -27.96 -0.60
C ARG A 172 -31.48 -27.02 -1.25
N THR A 173 -32.56 -26.80 -0.52
CA THR A 173 -33.40 -25.62 -0.64
C THR A 173 -32.72 -24.46 0.09
N GLY A 174 -32.56 -23.32 -0.60
CA GLY A 174 -32.65 -22.02 0.05
C GLY A 174 -31.41 -21.13 -0.02
N SER A 175 -31.48 -20.17 -0.95
CA SER A 175 -30.72 -18.90 -1.00
C SER A 175 -29.20 -19.01 -1.22
N LYS A 176 -28.71 -18.22 -2.18
CA LYS A 176 -27.28 -18.02 -2.41
C LYS A 176 -26.61 -17.50 -1.14
N SER A 177 -25.37 -17.92 -0.88
CA SER A 177 -24.59 -17.34 0.21
C SER A 177 -24.39 -15.84 -0.05
N LYS A 178 -24.50 -15.00 0.98
CA LYS A 178 -24.22 -13.56 0.87
C LYS A 178 -22.85 -13.26 0.25
N ARG A 179 -21.88 -14.17 0.46
CA ARG A 179 -20.55 -14.08 -0.15
C ARG A 179 -20.61 -14.28 -1.66
N LEU A 180 -21.33 -15.30 -2.13
CA LEU A 180 -21.48 -15.58 -3.55
C LEU A 180 -22.22 -14.44 -4.26
N ASP A 181 -23.30 -13.93 -3.67
CA ASP A 181 -24.02 -12.75 -4.21
C ASP A 181 -23.10 -11.53 -4.35
N ALA A 182 -22.23 -11.29 -3.36
CA ALA A 182 -21.28 -10.18 -3.40
C ALA A 182 -20.21 -10.36 -4.50
N ILE A 183 -19.68 -11.58 -4.67
CA ILE A 183 -18.68 -11.90 -5.69
C ILE A 183 -19.29 -11.82 -7.09
N GLU A 184 -20.50 -12.36 -7.30
CA GLU A 184 -21.21 -12.25 -8.57
C GLU A 184 -21.52 -10.79 -8.93
N ALA A 185 -22.00 -10.00 -7.95
CA ALA A 185 -22.27 -8.58 -8.16
C ALA A 185 -20.98 -7.80 -8.50
N MET A 186 -19.85 -8.15 -7.87
CA MET A 186 -18.54 -7.57 -8.19
C MET A 186 -18.10 -7.93 -9.61
N ARG A 187 -18.13 -9.22 -9.97
CA ARG A 187 -17.78 -9.70 -11.32
C ARG A 187 -18.62 -9.01 -12.39
N LYS A 188 -19.95 -8.96 -12.17
CA LYS A 188 -20.88 -8.31 -13.09
C LYS A 188 -20.54 -6.82 -13.28
N ARG A 189 -20.21 -6.12 -12.19
CA ARG A 189 -19.83 -4.70 -12.25
C ARG A 189 -18.55 -4.51 -13.07
N GLU A 190 -17.50 -5.26 -12.76
CA GLU A 190 -16.21 -5.15 -13.45
C GLU A 190 -16.31 -5.49 -14.94
N PHE A 191 -17.08 -6.52 -15.29
CA PHE A 191 -17.34 -6.91 -16.67
C PHE A 191 -18.12 -5.82 -17.42
N SER A 192 -19.18 -5.28 -16.80
CA SER A 192 -19.97 -4.19 -17.38
C SER A 192 -19.15 -2.90 -17.58
N GLU A 193 -18.19 -2.62 -16.69
CA GLU A 193 -17.28 -1.48 -16.81
C GLU A 193 -16.30 -1.66 -17.98
N TYR A 194 -15.79 -2.88 -18.18
CA TYR A 194 -14.85 -3.21 -19.25
C TYR A 194 -15.50 -3.20 -20.64
N GLU A 195 -16.72 -3.72 -20.77
CA GLU A 195 -17.50 -3.68 -22.01
C GLU A 195 -18.14 -2.30 -22.26
N GLY A 196 -18.40 -1.55 -21.21
CA GLY A 196 -19.06 -0.25 -21.27
C GLY A 196 -18.20 0.89 -21.80
N ILE A 197 -18.85 2.03 -22.05
CA ILE A 197 -18.21 3.27 -22.54
C ILE A 197 -17.18 3.81 -21.53
N GLY A 198 -17.38 3.50 -20.24
CA GLY A 198 -16.54 3.99 -19.14
C GLY A 198 -15.13 3.40 -19.10
N GLY A 199 -14.95 2.17 -19.58
CA GLY A 199 -13.71 1.39 -19.48
C GLY A 199 -13.36 0.97 -18.05
N LEU A 200 -12.67 -0.16 -17.91
CA LEU A 200 -12.12 -0.63 -16.65
C LEU A 200 -10.83 0.13 -16.33
N GLU A 201 -10.75 0.75 -15.16
CA GLU A 201 -9.55 1.46 -14.70
C GLU A 201 -8.48 0.46 -14.22
N VAL A 202 -7.33 0.43 -14.90
CA VAL A 202 -6.23 -0.52 -14.66
C VAL A 202 -4.88 0.22 -14.72
N PRO A 203 -3.82 -0.27 -14.06
CA PRO A 203 -2.48 0.29 -14.22
C PRO A 203 -2.04 0.25 -15.68
N ASP A 204 -1.42 1.32 -16.17
CA ASP A 204 -0.87 1.33 -17.53
C ASP A 204 0.37 0.43 -17.61
N LEU A 205 0.18 -0.78 -18.13
CA LEU A 205 1.27 -1.76 -18.28
C LEU A 205 2.03 -1.61 -19.60
N LEU A 206 1.60 -0.74 -20.51
CA LEU A 206 2.29 -0.50 -21.78
C LEU A 206 3.49 0.43 -21.59
N ASP A 207 3.38 1.42 -20.69
CA ASP A 207 4.48 2.31 -20.31
C ASP A 207 5.53 1.58 -19.44
N ALA A 208 6.74 1.45 -19.97
CA ALA A 208 7.88 0.83 -19.27
C ALA A 208 8.21 1.54 -17.94
N LYS A 209 8.11 2.88 -17.90
CA LYS A 209 8.37 3.63 -16.67
C LYS A 209 7.36 3.27 -15.58
N ASN A 210 6.10 3.09 -15.97
CA ASN A 210 5.03 2.74 -15.05
C ASN A 210 5.18 1.31 -14.53
N ARG A 211 5.55 0.34 -15.39
CA ARG A 211 5.88 -1.02 -14.98
C ARG A 211 7.00 -1.07 -13.95
N SER A 212 8.06 -0.29 -14.14
CA SER A 212 9.16 -0.27 -13.17
C SER A 212 8.76 0.38 -11.84
N ILE A 213 7.86 1.37 -11.85
CA ILE A 213 7.27 1.92 -10.60
C ILE A 213 6.42 0.85 -9.90
N LEU A 214 5.56 0.16 -10.65
CA LEU A 214 4.69 -0.89 -10.15
C LEU A 214 5.48 -2.09 -9.59
N ALA A 215 6.58 -2.49 -10.23
CA ALA A 215 7.48 -3.54 -9.79
C ALA A 215 8.04 -3.26 -8.38
N ARG A 216 8.47 -2.02 -8.15
CA ARG A 216 9.05 -1.56 -6.85
C ARG A 216 7.99 -1.23 -5.79
N TRP A 217 6.74 -1.04 -6.19
CA TRP A 217 5.68 -0.65 -5.28
C TRP A 217 5.31 -1.79 -4.32
N ASN A 218 5.21 -1.49 -3.03
CA ASN A 218 5.04 -2.48 -1.96
C ASN A 218 3.60 -2.58 -1.44
N GLY A 219 2.61 -2.02 -2.14
CA GLY A 219 1.22 -1.98 -1.69
C GLY A 219 0.87 -0.78 -0.80
N ASP A 220 1.78 0.16 -0.58
CA ASP A 220 1.48 1.36 0.20
C ASP A 220 0.51 2.30 -0.53
N PHE A 221 -0.64 2.57 0.09
CA PHE A 221 -1.67 3.46 -0.46
C PHE A 221 -1.17 4.89 -0.66
N ASN A 222 -0.25 5.39 0.16
CA ASN A 222 0.21 6.78 0.05
C ASN A 222 1.02 7.04 -1.24
N SER A 223 1.63 5.99 -1.78
CA SER A 223 2.41 6.05 -3.02
C SER A 223 1.61 5.63 -4.27
N ILE A 224 0.33 5.26 -4.11
CA ILE A 224 -0.53 4.79 -5.21
C ILE A 224 -0.72 5.81 -6.32
N GLY A 225 -0.77 7.11 -5.96
CA GLY A 225 -0.92 8.20 -6.93
C GLY A 225 0.26 8.41 -7.86
N ARG A 226 1.39 7.71 -7.64
CA ARG A 226 2.55 7.70 -8.54
C ARG A 226 2.38 6.70 -9.69
N ILE A 227 1.49 5.73 -9.54
CA ILE A 227 1.20 4.72 -10.55
C ILE A 227 0.19 5.34 -11.53
N LYS A 228 0.55 5.35 -12.81
CA LYS A 228 -0.36 5.81 -13.86
C LYS A 228 -1.45 4.76 -14.07
N MET A 229 -2.69 5.19 -13.98
CA MET A 229 -3.87 4.39 -14.30
C MET A 229 -4.40 4.80 -15.67
N THR A 230 -4.86 3.82 -16.45
CA THR A 230 -5.50 4.00 -17.76
C THR A 230 -6.85 3.30 -17.77
N ARG A 231 -7.75 3.72 -18.66
CA ARG A 231 -9.04 3.08 -18.86
C ARG A 231 -8.96 2.17 -20.08
N LEU A 232 -9.06 0.87 -19.84
CA LEU A 232 -9.06 -0.13 -20.90
C LEU A 232 -10.50 -0.57 -21.18
N ARG A 233 -10.84 -0.71 -22.46
CA ARG A 233 -12.15 -1.11 -22.95
C ARG A 233 -12.01 -2.30 -23.87
N SER A 234 -12.96 -3.24 -23.83
CA SER A 234 -13.08 -4.29 -24.85
C SER A 234 -13.40 -3.60 -26.17
N ALA A 235 -12.41 -3.45 -27.04
CA ALA A 235 -12.55 -2.70 -28.30
C ALA A 235 -13.21 -3.56 -29.37
#